data_AF-A0A2V5R290-F1
#
_entry.id   AF-A0A2V5R290-F1
#
_cell.length_a   1.000
_cell.length_b   1.000
_cell.length_c   1.000
_cell.angle_alpha   90.00
_cell.angle_beta   90.00
_cell.angle_gamma   90.00
#
_symmetry.space_group_name_H-M   'P 1'
#
loop_
_entity.id
_entity.type
_entity.pdbx_description
1 polymer ?
#
loop_
_entity_poly.entity_id
_entity_poly.type
_entity_poly.pdbx_seq_one_letter_code
_entity_poly.pdbx_strand_id
1 'polypeptide(L)'
;DTCYIKFAATRPGKNAAQLFDRLLDICESFAASRHLKRIEAGMNLARQKAYRRMLARGFRTVFQGITMHKPNQPGYSRSSLYVIDDWR
;
A
#
# COMPACT_ATOMS: atom_id res chain seq x y z
N ASP A 1 9.43 -14.12 10.60
CA ASP A 1 8.19 -13.37 10.90
C ASP A 1 8.10 -12.08 10.10
N THR A 2 6.86 -11.64 9.83
CA THR A 2 6.52 -10.47 9.00
C THR A 2 5.31 -9.76 9.59
N CYS A 3 5.33 -8.43 9.63
CA CYS A 3 4.11 -7.65 9.87
C CYS A 3 3.40 -7.43 8.53
N TYR A 4 2.20 -7.95 8.39
CA TYR A 4 1.42 -7.77 7.17
C TYR A 4 0.38 -6.67 7.37
N ILE A 5 0.43 -5.66 6.51
CA ILE A 5 -0.58 -4.62 6.48
C ILE A 5 -1.77 -5.18 5.72
N LYS A 6 -2.76 -5.67 6.47
CA LYS A 6 -3.93 -6.37 5.91
C LYS A 6 -4.70 -5.49 4.91
N PHE A 7 -5.11 -4.31 5.34
CA PHE A 7 -5.68 -3.28 4.48
C PHE A 7 -5.45 -1.92 5.12
N ALA A 8 -5.41 -0.88 4.30
CA ALA A 8 -5.29 0.49 4.80
C ALA A 8 -5.74 1.49 3.74
N ALA A 9 -6.22 2.64 4.16
CA ALA A 9 -6.57 3.72 3.25
C ALA A 9 -6.37 5.08 3.94
N THR A 10 -6.00 6.09 3.16
CA THR A 10 -6.01 7.48 3.63
C THR A 10 -7.21 8.22 3.08
N ARG A 11 -7.73 9.18 3.85
CA ARG A 11 -8.75 10.11 3.36
C ARG A 11 -8.22 10.88 2.13
N PRO A 12 -8.97 10.96 1.02
CA PRO A 12 -8.60 11.78 -0.12
C PRO A 12 -8.45 13.26 0.25
N GLY A 13 -7.52 13.95 -0.41
CA GLY A 13 -7.30 15.39 -0.22
C GLY A 13 -5.86 15.79 -0.44
N LYS A 14 -5.58 17.09 -0.22
CA LYS A 14 -4.24 17.68 -0.39
C LYS A 14 -3.15 16.99 0.43
N ASN A 15 -3.53 16.39 1.56
CA ASN A 15 -2.62 15.74 2.49
C ASN A 15 -2.56 14.20 2.37
N ALA A 16 -3.26 13.60 1.38
CA ALA A 16 -3.39 12.14 1.30
C ALA A 16 -2.04 11.43 1.16
N ALA A 17 -1.08 12.04 0.45
CA ALA A 17 0.26 11.49 0.30
C ALA A 17 1.03 11.46 1.63
N GLN A 18 1.00 12.57 2.37
CA GLN A 18 1.67 12.71 3.67
C GLN A 18 1.03 11.80 4.72
N LEU A 19 -0.30 11.66 4.70
CA LEU A 19 -1.00 10.71 5.55
C LEU A 19 -0.62 9.27 5.21
N PHE A 20 -0.35 8.95 3.93
CA PHE A 20 0.06 7.63 3.51
C PHE A 20 1.48 7.30 3.98
N ASP A 21 2.40 8.27 3.85
CA ASP A 21 3.76 8.14 4.36
C ASP A 21 3.74 7.91 5.89
N ARG A 22 2.95 8.70 6.62
CA ARG A 22 2.76 8.54 8.08
C ARG A 22 2.14 7.18 8.44
N LEU A 23 1.21 6.68 7.64
CA LEU A 23 0.61 5.35 7.85
C LEU A 23 1.69 4.26 7.79
N LEU A 24 2.57 4.33 6.78
CA LEU A 24 3.68 3.39 6.64
C LEU A 24 4.67 3.51 7.80
N ASP A 25 5.01 4.73 8.25
CA ASP A 25 5.87 4.96 9.42
C ASP A 25 5.33 4.27 10.69
N ILE A 26 4.01 4.37 10.91
CA ILE A 26 3.35 3.74 12.07
C ILE A 26 3.38 2.22 11.95
N CYS A 27 3.15 1.67 10.76
CA CYS A 27 3.25 0.22 10.53
C CYS A 27 4.67 -0.32 10.72
N GLU A 28 5.69 0.40 10.26
CA GLU A 28 7.10 0.07 10.47
C GLU A 28 7.46 0.12 11.96
N SER A 29 7.03 1.17 12.67
CA SER A 29 7.22 1.32 14.11
C SER A 29 6.56 0.18 14.89
N PHE A 30 5.35 -0.21 14.51
CA PHE A 30 4.66 -1.35 15.11
C PHE A 30 5.37 -2.68 14.85
N ALA A 31 5.87 -2.90 13.62
CA ALA A 31 6.65 -4.09 13.32
C ALA A 31 7.93 -4.15 14.17
N ALA A 32 8.63 -3.01 14.30
CA ALA A 32 9.82 -2.88 15.13
C ALA A 32 9.53 -3.14 16.62
N SER A 33 8.42 -2.62 17.14
CA SER A 33 8.00 -2.86 18.54
C SER A 33 7.65 -4.33 18.83
N ARG A 34 7.48 -5.14 17.78
CA ARG A 34 7.27 -6.59 17.84
C ARG A 34 8.51 -7.40 17.45
N HIS A 35 9.67 -6.75 17.33
CA HIS A 35 10.94 -7.33 16.89
C HIS A 35 10.87 -8.03 15.51
N LEU A 36 9.94 -7.58 14.64
CA LEU A 36 9.78 -8.09 13.29
C LEU A 36 10.75 -7.36 12.34
N LYS A 37 11.35 -8.10 11.42
CA LYS A 37 12.41 -7.58 10.52
C LYS A 37 11.88 -7.05 9.19
N ARG A 38 10.59 -7.24 8.90
CA ARG A 38 9.99 -6.85 7.62
C ARG A 38 8.51 -6.54 7.75
N ILE A 39 8.05 -5.67 6.86
CA ILE A 39 6.65 -5.42 6.59
C ILE A 39 6.31 -5.85 5.17
N GLU A 40 5.08 -6.34 4.97
CA GLU A 40 4.53 -6.68 3.65
C GLU A 40 3.17 -5.99 3.48
N ALA A 41 2.88 -5.53 2.26
CA ALA A 41 1.64 -4.84 1.92
C ALA A 41 1.27 -5.11 0.47
N GLY A 42 -0.03 -5.29 0.20
CA GLY A 42 -0.57 -5.42 -1.15
C GLY A 42 -0.89 -4.07 -1.79
N MET A 43 -0.63 -3.92 -3.09
CA MET A 43 -0.92 -2.68 -3.82
C MET A 43 -1.27 -2.98 -5.28
N ASN A 44 -2.39 -2.42 -5.75
CA ASN A 44 -2.67 -2.37 -7.18
C ASN A 44 -1.79 -1.31 -7.89
N LEU A 45 -1.02 -1.72 -8.91
CA LEU A 45 -0.09 -0.83 -9.63
C LEU A 45 -0.77 0.31 -10.42
N ALA A 46 -2.09 0.25 -10.66
CA ALA A 46 -2.83 1.38 -11.20
C ALA A 46 -2.90 2.58 -10.21
N ARG A 47 -2.62 2.36 -8.91
CA ARG A 47 -2.48 3.40 -7.87
C ARG A 47 -1.06 3.97 -7.84
N GLN A 48 -0.60 4.45 -8.99
CA GLN A 48 0.80 4.82 -9.25
C GLN A 48 1.42 5.76 -8.21
N LYS A 49 0.68 6.74 -7.67
CA LYS A 49 1.25 7.67 -6.68
C LYS A 49 1.58 6.97 -5.36
N ALA A 50 0.72 6.06 -4.90
CA ALA A 50 0.99 5.26 -3.70
C ALA A 50 2.15 4.29 -3.92
N TYR A 51 2.20 3.62 -5.08
CA TYR A 51 3.30 2.72 -5.43
C TYR A 51 4.67 3.43 -5.44
N ARG A 52 4.74 4.64 -6.01
CA ARG A 52 5.99 5.45 -6.00
C ARG A 52 6.44 5.81 -4.58
N ARG A 53 5.50 6.08 -3.66
CA ARG A 53 5.84 6.32 -2.24
C ARG A 53 6.42 5.06 -1.59
N MET A 54 5.84 3.90 -1.84
CA MET A 54 6.38 2.63 -1.35
C MET A 54 7.79 2.36 -1.90
N LEU A 55 8.01 2.58 -3.20
CA LEU A 55 9.35 2.46 -3.80
C LEU A 55 10.37 3.40 -3.15
N ALA A 56 10.00 4.66 -2.91
CA ALA A 56 10.87 5.63 -2.25
C ALA A 56 11.24 5.22 -0.81
N ARG A 57 10.45 4.33 -0.18
CA ARG A 57 10.70 3.76 1.15
C ARG A 57 11.37 2.39 1.12
N GLY A 58 11.83 1.93 -0.05
CA GLY A 58 12.58 0.68 -0.18
C GLY A 58 11.74 -0.59 -0.27
N PHE A 59 10.42 -0.48 -0.45
CA PHE A 59 9.59 -1.66 -0.75
C PHE A 59 10.04 -2.30 -2.07
N ARG A 60 10.00 -3.63 -2.11
CA ARG A 60 10.32 -4.44 -3.30
C ARG A 60 9.18 -5.41 -3.59
N THR A 61 8.89 -5.61 -4.87
CA THR A 61 7.90 -6.60 -5.30
C THR A 61 8.42 -8.01 -5.06
N VAL A 62 7.70 -8.80 -4.26
CA VAL A 62 8.02 -10.21 -3.99
C VAL A 62 6.97 -11.17 -4.56
N PHE A 63 5.78 -10.66 -4.87
CA PHE A 63 4.67 -11.39 -5.47
C PHE A 63 3.92 -10.43 -6.40
N GLN A 64 3.52 -10.92 -7.58
CA GLN A 64 2.76 -10.16 -8.57
C GLN A 64 1.51 -10.96 -8.94
N GLY A 65 0.34 -10.38 -8.70
CA GLY A 65 -0.94 -10.92 -9.15
C GLY A 65 -1.64 -9.99 -10.14
N ILE A 66 -2.72 -10.49 -10.75
CA ILE A 66 -3.56 -9.76 -11.71
C ILE A 66 -5.00 -9.77 -11.21
N THR A 67 -5.60 -8.58 -11.08
CA THR A 67 -7.03 -8.42 -10.79
C THR A 67 -7.77 -8.18 -12.11
N MET A 68 -8.68 -9.08 -12.46
CA MET A 68 -9.53 -8.95 -13.65
C MET A 68 -10.83 -8.23 -13.29
N HIS A 69 -11.18 -7.17 -14.03
CA HIS A 69 -12.41 -6.41 -13.84
C HIS A 69 -13.45 -6.75 -14.92
N LYS A 70 -14.72 -6.90 -14.52
CA LYS A 70 -15.88 -6.95 -15.42
C LYS A 70 -16.95 -5.97 -14.93
N PRO A 71 -17.38 -4.99 -15.74
CA PRO A 71 -16.89 -4.64 -17.08
C PRO A 71 -15.48 -4.02 -17.04
N ASN A 72 -14.82 -3.93 -18.20
CA ASN A 72 -13.52 -3.26 -18.33
C ASN A 72 -13.68 -1.73 -18.28
N GLN A 73 -13.93 -1.20 -17.08
CA GLN A 73 -14.05 0.23 -16.80
C GLN A 73 -12.94 0.65 -15.81
N PRO A 74 -12.59 1.96 -15.75
CA PRO A 74 -11.51 2.44 -14.87
C PRO A 74 -11.67 2.06 -13.39
N GLY A 75 -12.90 1.78 -12.97
CA GLY A 75 -13.20 1.23 -11.65
C GLY A 75 -12.67 2.11 -10.51
N TYR A 76 -12.25 1.42 -9.45
CA TYR A 76 -11.77 2.03 -8.21
C TYR A 76 -10.25 2.19 -8.14
N SER A 77 -9.45 1.58 -9.01
CA SER A 77 -7.98 1.67 -8.94
C SER A 77 -7.46 2.87 -9.75
N ARG A 78 -7.50 4.06 -9.13
CA ARG A 78 -7.06 5.33 -9.74
C ARG A 78 -5.73 5.81 -9.18
N SER A 79 -4.96 6.55 -9.97
CA SER A 79 -3.60 6.99 -9.63
C SER A 79 -3.49 7.84 -8.36
N SER A 80 -4.57 8.56 -7.98
CA SER A 80 -4.61 9.46 -6.84
C SER A 80 -4.97 8.79 -5.50
N LEU A 81 -5.27 7.49 -5.51
CA LEU A 81 -5.68 6.78 -4.30
C LEU A 81 -4.48 6.17 -3.57
N TYR A 82 -4.52 6.28 -2.24
CA TYR A 82 -3.55 5.71 -1.33
C TYR A 82 -4.23 4.64 -0.49
N VAL A 83 -4.24 3.41 -1.04
CA VAL A 83 -4.95 2.25 -0.50
C VAL A 83 -4.03 1.05 -0.59
N ILE A 84 -3.92 0.31 0.51
CA ILE A 84 -3.27 -1.00 0.62
C ILE A 84 -4.35 -2.07 0.54
N ASP A 85 -4.17 -3.02 -0.36
CA ASP A 85 -5.09 -4.12 -0.60
C ASP A 85 -4.72 -5.34 0.27
N ASP A 86 -5.73 -6.10 0.64
CA ASP A 86 -5.54 -7.45 1.16
C ASP A 86 -5.40 -8.45 0.00
N TRP A 87 -4.31 -9.20 -0.02
CA TRP A 87 -3.98 -10.25 -0.98
C TRP A 87 -3.85 -11.64 -0.32
N ARG A 88 -4.30 -11.80 0.93
CA ARG A 88 -4.34 -13.09 1.64
C ARG A 88 -5.75 -13.63 1.78
#